data_AF-A0A5C6BR57-F1
#
_entry.id   AF-A0A5C6BR57-F1
#
_cell.length_a   1.000
_cell.length_b   1.000
_cell.length_c   1.000
_cell.angle_alpha   90.00
_cell.angle_beta   90.00
_cell.angle_gamma   90.00
#
_symmetry.space_group_name_H-M   'P 1'
#
loop_
_entity.id
_entity.type
_entity.pdbx_description
1 polymer ?
#
loop_
_entity_poly.entity_id
_entity_poly.type
_entity_poly.pdbx_seq_one_letter_code
_entity_poly.pdbx_strand_id
1 'polypeptide(L)'
;MLIPSTNRHARILTWMALIVITISVDAALAGKFNKVLDVDAPAPDFSDLRGTDGKRHKLSDYKEHEILVLFFTDNHCPASRVYAPRLKALLKEFANEPVALVAMNVSDDSLESMRTHAAKHKWPFDYLSDPTQQVGRNYGAVRTPQFYVLDRKRQVAYMGALDNHDEPDKVTKQSLRDALRALLSGKRPAPGETLQRGCKIEYAEK
;
A
#
# COMPACT_ATOMS: atom_id res chain seq x y z
N MET A 1 73.68 -9.97 -49.29
CA MET A 1 74.48 -9.98 -48.03
C MET A 1 73.82 -8.98 -47.10
N LEU A 2 73.15 -9.27 -45.98
CA LEU A 2 73.00 -10.43 -45.09
C LEU A 2 71.58 -10.39 -44.46
N ILE A 3 71.04 -11.55 -44.10
CA ILE A 3 69.80 -11.85 -43.32
C ILE A 3 70.11 -11.63 -41.81
N PRO A 4 69.20 -11.17 -40.89
CA PRO A 4 68.09 -11.97 -40.29
C PRO A 4 66.81 -11.20 -39.89
N SER A 5 65.59 -11.70 -40.13
CA SER A 5 64.86 -12.80 -39.45
C SER A 5 64.80 -12.70 -37.92
N THR A 6 63.70 -12.17 -37.37
CA THR A 6 63.12 -12.68 -36.10
C THR A 6 61.60 -12.53 -36.07
N ASN A 7 60.95 -13.66 -35.80
CA ASN A 7 59.54 -13.83 -35.45
C ASN A 7 59.16 -13.02 -34.21
N ARG A 8 57.93 -12.48 -34.18
CA ARG A 8 57.16 -12.36 -32.95
C ARG A 8 55.67 -12.54 -33.25
N HIS A 9 55.17 -13.71 -32.87
CA HIS A 9 53.76 -14.02 -32.75
C HIS A 9 53.12 -13.10 -31.70
N ALA A 10 52.04 -12.40 -32.04
CA ALA A 10 51.13 -11.80 -31.07
C ALA A 10 49.73 -12.37 -31.33
N ARG A 11 49.36 -13.35 -30.49
CA ARG A 11 48.01 -13.91 -30.42
C ARG A 11 47.09 -12.84 -29.80
N ILE A 12 46.17 -12.29 -30.59
CA ILE A 12 45.11 -11.43 -30.07
C ILE A 12 44.01 -12.35 -29.53
N LEU A 13 43.97 -12.53 -28.21
CA LEU A 13 42.87 -13.22 -27.53
C LEU A 13 41.63 -12.34 -27.54
N THR A 14 40.57 -12.83 -28.16
CA THR A 14 39.23 -12.26 -28.17
C THR A 14 38.61 -12.35 -26.77
N TRP A 15 38.40 -11.21 -26.11
CA TRP A 15 37.60 -11.15 -24.88
C TRP A 15 36.13 -10.93 -25.24
N MET A 16 35.35 -12.01 -25.32
CA MET A 16 33.88 -11.92 -25.30
C MET A 16 33.42 -11.84 -23.84
N ALA A 17 33.06 -10.65 -23.38
CA ALA A 17 32.43 -10.46 -22.08
C ALA A 17 30.97 -10.94 -22.15
N LEU A 18 30.69 -12.10 -21.53
CA LEU A 18 29.34 -12.57 -21.24
C LEU A 18 28.74 -11.69 -20.13
N ILE A 19 27.87 -10.76 -20.50
CA ILE A 19 27.04 -10.03 -19.54
C ILE A 19 25.95 -10.99 -19.05
N VAL A 20 26.16 -11.59 -17.89
CA VAL A 20 25.12 -12.35 -17.19
C VAL A 20 24.23 -11.35 -16.45
N ILE A 21 23.09 -11.01 -17.06
CA ILE A 21 22.04 -10.24 -16.38
C ILE A 21 21.37 -11.19 -15.39
N THR A 22 21.76 -11.11 -14.12
CA THR A 22 21.07 -11.80 -13.03
C THR A 22 19.77 -11.06 -12.75
N ILE A 23 18.65 -11.57 -13.26
CA ILE A 23 17.33 -11.15 -12.81
C ILE A 23 17.15 -11.77 -11.43
N SER A 24 17.41 -10.99 -10.38
CA SER A 24 17.02 -11.35 -9.03
C SER A 24 15.49 -11.30 -8.96
N VAL A 25 14.85 -12.46 -9.09
CA VAL A 25 13.45 -12.62 -8.70
C VAL A 25 13.47 -12.74 -7.19
N ASP A 26 13.27 -11.62 -6.49
CA ASP A 26 12.94 -11.66 -5.06
C ASP A 26 11.64 -12.44 -4.94
N ALA A 27 11.75 -13.67 -4.46
CA ALA A 27 10.59 -14.51 -4.18
C ALA A 27 9.73 -13.78 -3.15
N ALA A 28 8.52 -13.42 -3.56
CA ALA A 28 7.46 -12.95 -2.67
C ALA A 28 7.27 -14.02 -1.59
N LEU A 29 7.84 -13.77 -0.42
CA LEU A 29 7.50 -14.53 0.78
C LEU A 29 6.03 -14.27 1.05
N ALA A 30 5.29 -15.35 1.35
CA ALA A 30 3.95 -15.25 1.86
C ALA A 30 3.88 -14.18 2.97
N GLY A 31 2.78 -13.41 3.02
CA GLY A 31 2.57 -12.34 4.00
C GLY A 31 2.93 -12.83 5.41
N LYS A 32 3.97 -12.25 6.01
CA LYS A 32 4.43 -12.55 7.36
C LYS A 32 3.33 -12.29 8.39
N PHE A 33 2.46 -11.31 8.14
CA PHE A 33 1.41 -10.89 9.07
C PHE A 33 -0.02 -11.03 8.50
N ASN A 34 -0.20 -10.84 7.20
CA ASN A 34 -1.45 -11.04 6.48
C ASN A 34 -1.57 -12.51 6.04
N LYS A 35 -2.69 -13.15 6.38
CA LYS A 35 -2.95 -14.57 6.08
C LYS A 35 -3.78 -14.79 4.81
N VAL A 36 -4.19 -13.72 4.13
CA VAL A 36 -5.11 -13.75 2.99
C VAL A 36 -4.42 -13.28 1.71
N LEU A 37 -3.62 -12.22 1.79
CA LEU A 37 -2.91 -11.64 0.65
C LEU A 37 -1.41 -11.65 0.88
N ASP A 38 -0.69 -11.74 -0.24
CA ASP A 38 0.75 -11.55 -0.32
C ASP A 38 1.08 -10.19 -0.95
N VAL A 39 2.29 -9.69 -0.70
CA VAL A 39 2.84 -8.59 -1.49
C VAL A 39 2.93 -9.03 -2.96
N ASP A 40 2.71 -8.09 -3.87
CA ASP A 40 2.60 -8.27 -5.33
C ASP A 40 1.36 -9.05 -5.82
N ALA A 41 0.53 -9.58 -4.93
CA ALA A 41 -0.74 -10.18 -5.31
C ALA A 41 -1.69 -9.14 -5.94
N PRO A 42 -2.53 -9.52 -6.92
CA PRO A 42 -3.61 -8.67 -7.40
C PRO A 42 -4.55 -8.28 -6.26
N ALA A 43 -4.94 -7.01 -6.20
CA ALA A 43 -5.88 -6.52 -5.21
C ALA A 43 -7.27 -7.16 -5.44
N PRO A 44 -7.93 -7.67 -4.39
CA PRO A 44 -9.32 -8.10 -4.49
C PRO A 44 -10.22 -6.95 -4.96
N ASP A 45 -11.13 -7.26 -5.88
CA ASP A 45 -12.04 -6.27 -6.44
C ASP A 45 -13.16 -5.90 -5.47
N PHE A 46 -13.73 -4.71 -5.65
CA PHE A 46 -14.99 -4.28 -5.07
C PHE A 46 -15.76 -3.48 -6.12
N SER A 47 -17.07 -3.71 -6.23
CA SER A 47 -17.86 -3.21 -7.37
C SER A 47 -19.07 -2.36 -7.00
N ASP A 48 -19.49 -2.36 -5.73
CA ASP A 48 -20.71 -1.66 -5.32
C ASP A 48 -20.72 -1.17 -3.86
N LEU A 49 -19.74 -0.33 -3.48
CA LEU A 49 -19.72 0.28 -2.15
C LEU A 49 -20.32 1.69 -2.16
N ARG A 50 -21.19 2.00 -1.20
CA ARG A 50 -21.76 3.35 -1.04
C ARG A 50 -20.80 4.25 -0.30
N GLY A 51 -20.56 5.44 -0.86
CA GLY A 51 -19.76 6.49 -0.24
C GLY A 51 -20.58 7.49 0.57
N THR A 52 -19.92 8.21 1.47
CA THR A 52 -20.48 9.37 2.18
C THR A 52 -20.87 10.50 1.22
N ASP A 53 -20.26 10.56 0.03
CA ASP A 53 -20.61 11.45 -1.08
C ASP A 53 -21.96 11.12 -1.75
N GLY A 54 -22.60 10.01 -1.37
CA GLY A 54 -23.88 9.56 -1.92
C GLY A 54 -23.76 8.77 -3.23
N LYS A 55 -22.54 8.50 -3.71
CA LYS A 55 -22.31 7.69 -4.92
C LYS A 55 -22.01 6.24 -4.56
N ARG A 56 -22.01 5.40 -5.58
CA ARG A 56 -21.50 4.03 -5.53
C ARG A 56 -20.14 4.00 -6.22
N HIS A 57 -19.21 3.27 -5.62
CA HIS A 57 -17.81 3.22 -6.01
C HIS A 57 -17.39 1.77 -6.25
N LYS A 58 -16.51 1.61 -7.24
CA LYS A 58 -15.82 0.36 -7.58
C LYS A 58 -14.32 0.60 -7.70
N LEU A 59 -13.50 -0.43 -7.57
CA LEU A 59 -12.04 -0.32 -7.63
C LEU A 59 -11.56 0.35 -8.93
N SER A 60 -12.24 0.06 -10.04
CA SER A 60 -11.93 0.61 -11.36
C SER A 60 -12.21 2.12 -11.51
N ASP A 61 -12.96 2.75 -10.60
CA ASP A 61 -13.18 4.20 -10.62
C ASP A 61 -11.88 4.98 -10.33
N TYR A 62 -10.94 4.35 -9.62
CA TYR A 62 -9.69 4.96 -9.20
C TYR A 62 -8.53 4.74 -10.19
N LYS A 63 -8.76 4.16 -11.38
CA LYS A 63 -7.71 3.71 -12.31
C LYS A 63 -6.74 4.81 -12.79
N GLU A 64 -7.15 6.07 -12.74
CA GLU A 64 -6.33 7.22 -13.15
C GLU A 64 -5.22 7.55 -12.15
N HIS A 65 -5.32 7.07 -10.91
CA HIS A 65 -4.29 7.26 -9.89
C HIS A 65 -3.20 6.18 -10.01
N GLU A 66 -1.95 6.59 -10.13
CA GLU A 66 -0.82 5.66 -10.19
C GLU A 66 -0.70 4.83 -8.92
N ILE A 67 -1.02 5.43 -7.76
CA ILE A 67 -1.02 4.76 -6.47
C ILE A 67 -2.39 4.94 -5.82
N LEU A 68 -2.98 3.83 -5.36
CA LEU A 68 -4.23 3.83 -4.62
C LEU A 68 -4.01 3.23 -3.24
N VAL A 69 -4.30 3.99 -2.20
CA VAL A 69 -4.25 3.53 -0.82
C VAL A 69 -5.67 3.22 -0.37
N LEU A 70 -5.92 1.97 -0.04
CA LEU A 70 -7.12 1.56 0.67
C LEU A 70 -6.76 1.46 2.16
N PHE A 71 -7.65 1.91 3.04
CA PHE A 71 -7.48 1.61 4.45
C PHE A 71 -8.79 1.28 5.13
N PHE A 72 -8.74 0.27 5.99
CA PHE A 72 -9.87 -0.22 6.74
C PHE A 72 -9.95 0.52 8.08
N THR A 73 -11.14 1.01 8.42
CA THR A 73 -11.38 1.86 9.58
C THR A 73 -12.79 1.62 10.13
N ASP A 74 -13.08 2.26 11.26
CA ASP A 74 -14.41 2.43 11.85
C ASP A 74 -14.49 3.82 12.51
N ASN A 75 -15.69 4.28 12.90
CA ASN A 75 -15.88 5.60 13.53
C ASN A 75 -15.66 5.60 15.06
N HIS A 76 -15.61 4.43 15.68
CA HIS A 76 -15.70 4.26 17.13
C HIS A 76 -14.35 3.98 17.81
N CYS A 77 -13.34 3.57 17.05
CA CYS A 77 -12.04 3.18 17.55
C CYS A 77 -11.29 4.41 18.08
N PRO A 78 -10.84 4.40 19.36
CA PRO A 78 -10.04 5.48 19.92
C PRO A 78 -8.74 5.74 19.13
N ALA A 79 -8.19 4.70 18.48
CA ALA A 79 -7.00 4.83 17.65
C ALA A 79 -7.22 5.81 16.50
N SER A 80 -8.43 5.88 15.91
CA SER A 80 -8.77 6.84 14.85
C SER A 80 -8.46 8.29 15.27
N ARG A 81 -8.62 8.65 16.55
CA ARG A 81 -8.25 9.99 17.07
C ARG A 81 -6.74 10.19 17.12
N VAL A 82 -5.99 9.18 17.50
CA VAL A 82 -4.53 9.22 17.64
C VAL A 82 -3.86 9.30 16.26
N TYR A 83 -4.35 8.52 15.30
CA TYR A 83 -3.79 8.46 13.95
C TYR A 83 -4.24 9.62 13.05
N ALA A 84 -5.41 10.23 13.30
CA ALA A 84 -5.97 11.26 12.42
C ALA A 84 -5.04 12.45 12.11
N PRO A 85 -4.35 13.09 13.07
CA PRO A 85 -3.42 14.18 12.77
C PRO A 85 -2.26 13.74 11.87
N ARG A 86 -1.72 12.54 12.08
CA ARG A 86 -0.61 11.99 11.29
C ARG A 86 -1.06 11.62 9.88
N LEU A 87 -2.27 11.06 9.74
CA LEU A 87 -2.87 10.80 8.43
C LEU A 87 -3.13 12.10 7.65
N LYS A 88 -3.58 13.17 8.32
CA LYS A 88 -3.74 14.50 7.68
C LYS A 88 -2.40 15.08 7.21
N ALA A 89 -1.35 14.93 8.01
CA ALA A 89 -0.01 15.37 7.62
C ALA A 89 0.50 14.62 6.39
N LEU A 90 0.27 13.30 6.33
CA LEU A 90 0.57 12.48 5.17
C LEU A 90 -0.22 12.95 3.94
N LEU A 91 -1.54 13.11 4.04
CA LEU A 91 -2.39 13.57 2.95
C LEU A 91 -1.93 14.93 2.39
N LYS A 92 -1.50 15.84 3.26
CA LYS A 92 -0.98 17.15 2.85
C LYS A 92 0.33 17.01 2.06
N GLU A 93 1.21 16.10 2.48
CA GLU A 93 2.50 15.86 1.81
C GLU A 93 2.33 15.31 0.40
N PHE A 94 1.38 14.39 0.20
CA PHE A 94 1.13 13.73 -1.08
C PHE A 94 0.01 14.39 -1.91
N ALA A 95 -0.46 15.58 -1.53
CA ALA A 95 -1.63 16.21 -2.16
C ALA A 95 -1.48 16.51 -3.66
N ASN A 96 -0.25 16.68 -4.14
CA ASN A 96 0.05 16.96 -5.55
C ASN A 96 0.66 15.75 -6.28
N GLU A 97 0.70 14.59 -5.63
CA GLU A 97 1.21 13.35 -6.21
C GLU A 97 0.06 12.53 -6.81
N PRO A 98 0.33 11.59 -7.74
CA PRO A 98 -0.71 10.73 -8.32
C PRO A 98 -1.19 9.62 -7.34
N VAL A 99 -1.45 10.00 -6.09
CA VAL A 99 -1.86 9.14 -4.98
C VAL A 99 -3.31 9.46 -4.61
N ALA A 100 -4.17 8.44 -4.61
CA ALA A 100 -5.50 8.52 -4.00
C ALA A 100 -5.55 7.72 -2.69
N LEU A 101 -6.33 8.20 -1.74
CA LEU A 101 -6.72 7.47 -0.54
C LEU A 101 -8.21 7.17 -0.59
N VAL A 102 -8.60 5.98 -0.12
CA VAL A 102 -10.00 5.56 0.05
C VAL A 102 -10.13 4.86 1.39
N ALA A 103 -11.06 5.32 2.20
CA ALA A 103 -11.39 4.71 3.49
C ALA A 103 -12.52 3.69 3.33
N MET A 104 -12.37 2.53 3.95
CA MET A 104 -13.35 1.46 3.99
C MET A 104 -13.82 1.27 5.43
N ASN A 105 -15.06 1.67 5.74
CA ASN A 105 -15.68 1.39 7.01
C ASN A 105 -16.16 -0.07 7.05
N VAL A 106 -15.65 -0.86 8.00
CA VAL A 106 -15.96 -2.30 8.16
C VAL A 106 -16.71 -2.60 9.46
N SER A 107 -17.43 -1.62 10.00
CA SER A 107 -18.33 -1.75 11.14
C SER A 107 -19.79 -1.62 10.71
N ASP A 108 -20.69 -1.69 11.69
CA ASP A 108 -22.13 -1.45 11.56
C ASP A 108 -22.49 0.05 11.55
N ASP A 109 -21.51 0.92 11.32
CA ASP A 109 -21.70 2.36 11.20
C ASP A 109 -22.69 2.70 10.08
N SER A 110 -23.73 3.49 10.41
CA SER A 110 -24.65 3.98 9.39
C SER A 110 -23.96 4.98 8.46
N LEU A 111 -24.40 5.03 7.19
CA LEU A 111 -23.91 6.02 6.23
C LEU A 111 -24.09 7.48 6.72
N GLU A 112 -25.12 7.75 7.52
CA GLU A 112 -25.34 9.06 8.13
C GLU A 112 -24.30 9.39 9.21
N SER A 113 -23.99 8.42 10.07
CA SER A 113 -22.90 8.53 11.05
C SER A 113 -21.56 8.77 10.36
N MET A 114 -21.26 8.02 9.29
CA MET A 114 -20.06 8.17 8.49
C MET A 114 -19.96 9.56 7.83
N ARG A 115 -21.06 10.09 7.29
CA ARG A 115 -21.11 11.46 6.73
C ARG A 115 -20.79 12.51 7.78
N THR A 116 -21.40 12.39 8.95
CA THR A 116 -21.15 13.29 10.09
C THR A 116 -19.69 13.22 10.52
N HIS A 117 -19.13 12.01 10.62
CA HIS A 117 -17.74 11.78 10.98
C HIS A 117 -16.78 12.39 9.93
N ALA A 118 -17.04 12.17 8.65
CA ALA A 118 -16.23 12.71 7.56
C ALA A 118 -16.26 14.25 7.51
N ALA A 119 -17.44 14.85 7.65
CA ALA A 119 -17.61 16.30 7.68
C ALA A 119 -16.90 16.93 8.88
N LYS A 120 -17.04 16.33 10.07
CA LYS A 120 -16.36 16.79 11.29
C LYS A 120 -14.84 16.82 11.14
N HIS A 121 -14.27 15.79 10.52
CA HIS A 121 -12.83 15.69 10.35
C HIS A 121 -12.30 16.35 9.08
N LYS A 122 -13.20 16.74 8.16
CA LYS A 122 -12.87 17.30 6.84
C LYS A 122 -11.96 16.35 6.05
N TRP A 123 -12.36 15.09 5.96
CA TRP A 123 -11.59 14.10 5.21
C TRP A 123 -11.64 14.39 3.70
N PRO A 124 -10.49 14.42 3.00
CA PRO A 124 -10.42 14.75 1.58
C PRO A 124 -10.48 13.51 0.66
N PHE A 125 -10.90 12.36 1.20
CA PHE A 125 -10.94 11.08 0.50
C PHE A 125 -12.35 10.51 0.49
N ASP A 126 -12.60 9.58 -0.44
CA ASP A 126 -13.83 8.80 -0.45
C ASP A 126 -13.89 7.91 0.80
N TYR A 127 -15.05 7.92 1.46
CA TYR A 127 -15.30 7.10 2.64
C TYR A 127 -16.46 6.15 2.38
N LEU A 128 -16.13 4.89 2.16
CA LEU A 128 -17.02 3.85 1.65
C LEU A 128 -17.48 2.93 2.78
N SER A 129 -18.74 2.49 2.72
CA SER A 129 -19.35 1.58 3.68
C SER A 129 -19.27 0.13 3.16
N ASP A 130 -18.62 -0.75 3.90
CA ASP A 130 -18.61 -2.21 3.71
C ASP A 130 -19.36 -2.90 4.87
N PRO A 131 -20.71 -2.82 4.91
CA PRO A 131 -21.50 -3.38 6.02
C PRO A 131 -21.47 -4.91 6.04
N THR A 132 -21.14 -5.56 4.92
CA THR A 132 -20.96 -7.01 4.84
C THR A 132 -19.61 -7.47 5.38
N GLN A 133 -18.68 -6.53 5.56
CA GLN A 133 -17.29 -6.74 5.92
C GLN A 133 -16.53 -7.64 4.93
N GLN A 134 -17.10 -7.92 3.76
CA GLN A 134 -16.56 -8.88 2.79
C GLN A 134 -15.30 -8.33 2.13
N VAL A 135 -15.24 -7.01 1.87
CA VAL A 135 -14.03 -6.38 1.32
C VAL A 135 -12.93 -6.43 2.36
N GLY A 136 -13.24 -6.12 3.62
CA GLY A 136 -12.29 -6.29 4.73
C GLY A 136 -11.70 -7.70 4.80
N ARG A 137 -12.55 -8.73 4.72
CA ARG A 137 -12.11 -10.14 4.73
C ARG A 137 -11.26 -10.51 3.52
N ASN A 138 -11.65 -10.06 2.33
CA ASN A 138 -10.92 -10.34 1.10
C ASN A 138 -9.49 -9.76 1.13
N TYR A 139 -9.31 -8.62 1.79
CA TYR A 139 -8.00 -8.01 1.98
C TYR A 139 -7.22 -8.60 3.17
N GLY A 140 -7.85 -9.43 4.00
CA GLY A 140 -7.24 -9.95 5.23
C GLY A 140 -7.02 -8.87 6.28
N ALA A 141 -7.85 -7.82 6.29
CA ALA A 141 -7.78 -6.79 7.30
C ALA A 141 -8.13 -7.39 8.67
N VAL A 142 -7.38 -7.04 9.70
CA VAL A 142 -7.64 -7.49 11.08
C VAL A 142 -7.55 -6.37 12.11
N ARG A 143 -7.13 -5.17 11.68
CA ARG A 143 -7.03 -3.98 12.54
C ARG A 143 -7.61 -2.71 11.90
N THR A 144 -7.98 -1.76 12.74
CA THR A 144 -8.32 -0.39 12.36
C THR A 144 -7.43 0.64 13.08
N PRO A 145 -6.72 1.54 12.36
CA PRO A 145 -6.58 1.56 10.90
C PRO A 145 -5.58 0.52 10.38
N GLN A 146 -5.87 -0.09 9.22
CA GLN A 146 -4.91 -0.92 8.47
C GLN A 146 -4.90 -0.53 7.00
N PHE A 147 -3.70 -0.35 6.44
CA PHE A 147 -3.48 0.25 5.12
C PHE A 147 -3.00 -0.79 4.11
N TYR A 148 -3.41 -0.59 2.86
CA TYR A 148 -3.03 -1.37 1.69
C TYR A 148 -2.72 -0.39 0.56
N VAL A 149 -1.50 -0.40 0.05
CA VAL A 149 -1.07 0.44 -1.07
C VAL A 149 -1.05 -0.41 -2.32
N LEU A 150 -1.83 0.01 -3.30
CA LEU A 150 -1.95 -0.62 -4.61
C LEU A 150 -1.16 0.20 -5.62
N ASP A 151 -0.32 -0.47 -6.40
CA ASP A 151 0.40 0.16 -7.49
C ASP A 151 -0.49 0.42 -8.72
N ARG A 152 0.13 0.89 -9.80
CA ARG A 152 -0.55 1.21 -11.07
C ARG A 152 -1.21 0.00 -11.74
N LYS A 153 -0.74 -1.22 -11.45
CA LYS A 153 -1.33 -2.48 -11.92
C LYS A 153 -2.38 -3.02 -10.95
N ARG A 154 -2.66 -2.28 -9.86
CA ARG A 154 -3.51 -2.69 -8.74
C ARG A 154 -3.00 -3.98 -8.07
N GLN A 155 -1.68 -4.12 -7.98
CA GLN A 155 -1.06 -5.12 -7.13
C GLN A 155 -0.75 -4.54 -5.76
N VAL A 156 -0.83 -5.35 -4.70
CA VAL A 156 -0.55 -4.94 -3.32
C VAL A 156 0.96 -4.72 -3.17
N ALA A 157 1.38 -3.45 -3.19
CA ALA A 157 2.78 -3.07 -3.02
C ALA A 157 3.18 -2.87 -1.55
N TYR A 158 2.20 -2.55 -0.69
CA TYR A 158 2.40 -2.46 0.74
C TYR A 158 1.13 -2.84 1.52
N MET A 159 1.28 -3.50 2.66
CA MET A 159 0.18 -3.66 3.63
C MET A 159 0.66 -3.60 5.08
N GLY A 160 -0.10 -2.94 5.96
CA GLY A 160 0.23 -2.86 7.39
C GLY A 160 -0.19 -1.55 8.04
N ALA A 161 0.66 -1.02 8.92
CA ALA A 161 0.36 0.16 9.74
C ALA A 161 0.69 1.49 9.01
N LEU A 162 0.22 2.61 9.58
CA LEU A 162 0.66 3.95 9.16
C LEU A 162 2.15 4.15 9.45
N ASP A 163 2.54 3.76 10.67
CA ASP A 163 3.85 3.94 11.28
C ASP A 163 4.09 2.86 12.35
N ASN A 164 5.26 2.88 12.99
CA ASN A 164 5.66 1.84 13.91
C ASN A 164 5.27 2.06 15.38
N HIS A 165 4.43 3.05 15.73
CA HIS A 165 4.04 3.27 17.12
C HIS A 165 2.72 4.03 17.27
N ASP A 166 1.87 3.65 18.23
CA ASP A 166 0.60 4.37 18.47
C ASP A 166 0.84 5.80 18.99
N GLU A 167 1.69 5.95 20.01
CA GLU A 167 2.11 7.26 20.55
C GLU A 167 2.98 8.07 19.54
N PRO A 168 2.58 9.31 19.17
CA PRO A 168 3.25 10.09 18.13
C PRO A 168 4.73 10.38 18.37
N ASP A 169 5.12 10.62 19.62
CA ASP A 169 6.48 10.95 20.05
C ASP A 169 7.45 9.75 20.03
N LYS A 170 6.91 8.53 19.98
CA LYS A 170 7.68 7.28 19.90
C LYS A 170 7.79 6.73 18.48
N VAL A 171 7.19 7.40 17.49
CA VAL A 171 7.29 7.01 16.09
C VAL A 171 8.72 7.20 15.59
N THR A 172 9.35 6.12 15.13
CA THR A 172 10.70 6.14 14.54
C THR A 172 10.73 5.65 13.09
N LYS A 173 9.65 5.05 12.59
CA LYS A 173 9.49 4.62 11.20
C LYS A 173 8.09 4.99 10.68
N GLN A 174 8.04 5.55 9.48
CA GLN A 174 6.81 6.04 8.86
C GLN A 174 6.45 5.16 7.67
N SER A 175 6.11 3.92 7.96
CA SER A 175 5.99 2.83 6.98
C SER A 175 5.14 3.18 5.75
N LEU A 176 3.97 3.80 5.93
CA LEU A 176 3.12 4.17 4.80
C LEU A 176 3.75 5.30 3.96
N ARG A 177 4.35 6.31 4.60
CA ARG A 177 5.07 7.38 3.89
C ARG A 177 6.22 6.81 3.07
N ASP A 178 7.01 5.93 3.67
CA ASP A 178 8.17 5.30 3.03
C ASP A 178 7.74 4.44 1.84
N ALA A 179 6.64 3.69 1.96
CA ALA A 179 6.07 2.90 0.88
C ALA A 179 5.59 3.78 -0.30
N LEU A 180 4.89 4.89 -0.02
CA LEU A 180 4.46 5.83 -1.05
C LEU A 180 5.65 6.46 -1.77
N ARG A 181 6.67 6.92 -1.03
CA ARG A 181 7.89 7.48 -1.63
C ARG A 181 8.63 6.46 -2.47
N ALA A 182 8.71 5.20 -2.02
CA ALA A 182 9.34 4.14 -2.79
C ALA A 182 8.66 3.98 -4.15
N LEU A 183 7.33 3.84 -4.17
CA LEU A 183 6.57 3.68 -5.42
C LEU A 183 6.68 4.89 -6.35
N LEU A 184 6.59 6.12 -5.81
CA LEU A 184 6.79 7.34 -6.60
C LEU A 184 8.20 7.43 -7.20
N SER A 185 9.20 6.83 -6.55
CA SER A 185 10.57 6.71 -7.06
C SER A 185 10.81 5.50 -7.99
N GLY A 186 9.75 4.77 -8.37
CA GLY A 186 9.84 3.56 -9.19
C GLY A 186 10.43 2.34 -8.48
N LYS A 187 10.46 2.35 -7.14
CA LYS A 187 10.98 1.26 -6.30
C LYS A 187 9.86 0.52 -5.59
N ARG A 188 10.10 -0.76 -5.27
CA ARG A 188 9.21 -1.51 -4.38
C ARG A 188 9.43 -1.09 -2.92
N PRO A 189 8.35 -0.96 -2.11
CA PRO A 189 8.47 -0.76 -0.68
C PRO A 189 9.26 -1.89 -0.01
N ALA A 190 10.16 -1.54 0.89
CA ALA A 190 10.97 -2.49 1.67
C ALA A 190 11.00 -2.03 3.14
N PRO A 191 10.26 -2.70 4.05
CA PRO A 191 9.44 -3.88 3.79
C PRO A 191 8.14 -3.54 3.03
N GLY A 192 7.63 -4.48 2.24
CA GLY A 192 6.28 -4.43 1.66
C GLY A 192 5.17 -4.79 2.67
N GLU A 193 5.54 -5.22 3.87
CA GLU A 193 4.59 -5.58 4.90
C GLU A 193 5.08 -5.20 6.29
N THR A 194 4.19 -4.66 7.13
CA THR A 194 4.49 -4.36 8.53
C THR A 194 3.45 -4.90 9.48
N LEU A 195 3.84 -5.05 10.75
CA LEU A 195 2.92 -5.41 11.81
C LEU A 195 1.82 -4.34 11.92
N GLN A 196 0.59 -4.78 11.71
CA GLN A 196 -0.62 -3.99 11.85
C GLN A 196 -0.82 -3.48 13.28
N ARG A 197 -1.42 -2.30 13.42
CA ARG A 197 -1.66 -1.60 14.69
C ARG A 197 -3.10 -1.12 14.80
N GLY A 198 -3.51 -0.73 16.01
CA GLY A 198 -4.85 -0.22 16.29
C GLY A 198 -5.83 -1.26 16.85
N CYS A 199 -7.11 -0.92 16.81
CA CYS A 199 -8.19 -1.76 17.34
C CYS A 199 -8.32 -3.03 16.50
N LYS A 200 -8.78 -4.13 17.11
CA LYS A 200 -9.12 -5.35 16.37
C LYS A 200 -10.43 -5.11 15.60
N ILE A 201 -10.51 -5.60 14.36
CA ILE A 201 -11.80 -5.66 13.65
C ILE A 201 -12.64 -6.78 14.27
N GLU A 202 -13.85 -6.44 14.70
CA GLU A 202 -14.84 -7.44 15.13
C GLU A 202 -15.70 -7.82 13.92
N TYR A 203 -15.35 -8.96 13.34
CA TYR A 203 -16.08 -9.54 12.23
C TYR A 203 -17.33 -10.27 12.74
N ALA A 204 -18.49 -10.04 12.12
CA ALA A 204 -19.69 -10.81 12.38
C ALA A 204 -19.44 -12.30 12.10
N GLU A 205 -20.00 -13.18 12.91
CA GLU A 205 -19.97 -14.61 12.61
C GLU A 205 -20.78 -14.90 11.33
N LYS A 206 -20.32 -15.90 10.55
CA LYS A 206 -20.96 -16.29 9.28
C LYS A 206 -22.28 -17.02 9.49
#